data_AF-A0A4Q3J4P3-F1
#
_entry.id   AF-A0A4Q3J4P3-F1
#
_cell.length_a   1.000
_cell.length_b   1.000
_cell.length_c   1.000
_cell.angle_alpha   90.00
_cell.angle_beta   90.00
_cell.angle_gamma   90.00
#
_symmetry.space_group_name_H-M   'P 1'
#
loop_
_entity.id
_entity.type
_entity.pdbx_description
1 polymer ?
#
loop_
_entity_poly.entity_id
_entity_poly.type
_entity_poly.pdbx_seq_one_letter_code
_entity_poly.pdbx_strand_id
1 'polypeptide(L)'
;VERARQGRLRLIGDGRNRVDVTYVEDAARAHLLAADALALPRSPAAGRPYFLSQGEPVELRELLAMLLRAAGLPGELRSVPVAVGHAAGHLLEALYRALPLPGEPPLTRFVAEELSTDHHFSIAAARRDLGYEPSLDVASLARLAGASLARDPHAA
;
A
#
# COMPACT_ATOMS: atom_id res chain seq x y z
N VAL A 1 13.12 -1.45 2.29
CA VAL A 1 14.28 -0.64 2.78
C VAL A 1 15.57 -0.94 2.02
N GLU A 2 15.91 -2.20 1.77
CA GLU A 2 17.15 -2.59 1.10
C GLU A 2 17.37 -1.92 -0.27
N ARG A 3 16.35 -1.91 -1.13
CA ARG A 3 16.43 -1.22 -2.45
C ARG A 3 16.76 0.26 -2.32
N ALA A 4 16.29 0.92 -1.26
CA ALA A 4 16.61 2.33 -1.01
C ALA A 4 18.06 2.51 -0.56
N ARG A 5 18.56 1.64 0.34
CA ARG A 5 19.98 1.60 0.75
C ARG A 5 20.91 1.38 -0.45
N GLN A 6 20.50 0.55 -1.40
CA GLN A 6 21.25 0.28 -2.63
C GLN A 6 21.06 1.36 -3.72
N GLY A 7 20.26 2.41 -3.48
CA GLY A 7 19.96 3.44 -4.48
C GLY A 7 19.14 2.96 -5.68
N ARG A 8 18.49 1.80 -5.55
CA ARG A 8 17.70 1.11 -6.59
C ARG A 8 16.19 1.35 -6.48
N LEU A 9 15.73 1.97 -5.40
CA LEU A 9 14.32 2.37 -5.28
C LEU A 9 14.00 3.45 -6.33
N ARG A 10 12.96 3.20 -7.13
CA ARG A 10 12.45 4.10 -8.15
C ARG A 10 10.93 4.17 -8.03
N LEU A 11 10.40 5.37 -8.21
CA LEU A 11 8.96 5.63 -8.27
C LEU A 11 8.51 5.64 -9.73
N ILE A 12 7.41 4.97 -10.04
CA ILE A 12 6.83 5.00 -11.38
C ILE A 12 5.93 6.24 -11.48
N GLY A 13 6.17 7.08 -12.48
CA GLY A 13 5.54 8.39 -12.57
C GLY A 13 6.13 9.40 -11.57
N ASP A 14 5.38 10.49 -11.34
CA ASP A 14 5.80 11.56 -10.44
C ASP A 14 5.43 11.29 -8.97
N GLY A 15 4.64 10.25 -8.70
CA GLY A 15 4.23 9.82 -7.36
C GLY A 15 3.18 10.72 -6.71
N ARG A 16 2.51 11.57 -7.48
CA ARG A 16 1.37 12.37 -7.01
C ARG A 16 0.07 11.57 -6.96
N ASN A 17 0.12 10.31 -7.39
CA ASN A 17 -1.03 9.43 -7.28
C ASN A 17 -1.40 9.23 -5.80
N ARG A 18 -2.70 9.28 -5.54
CA ARG A 18 -3.28 9.17 -4.21
C ARG A 18 -3.56 7.71 -3.88
N VAL A 19 -3.06 7.28 -2.72
CA VAL A 19 -3.16 5.91 -2.24
C VAL A 19 -3.73 5.87 -0.83
N ASP A 20 -4.43 4.78 -0.53
CA ASP A 20 -4.84 4.46 0.82
C ASP A 20 -3.86 3.49 1.49
N VAL A 21 -3.66 3.65 2.79
CA VAL A 21 -2.93 2.70 3.63
C VAL A 21 -3.84 2.16 4.71
N THR A 22 -3.57 0.94 5.16
CA THR A 22 -4.29 0.31 6.27
C THR A 22 -3.30 -0.22 7.28
N TYR A 23 -3.47 0.17 8.54
CA TYR A 23 -2.72 -0.42 9.63
C TYR A 23 -3.22 -1.84 9.90
N VAL A 24 -2.30 -2.81 10.01
CA VAL A 24 -2.67 -4.23 10.13
C VAL A 24 -3.56 -4.53 11.35
N GLU A 25 -3.36 -3.83 12.46
CA GLU A 25 -4.22 -3.99 13.65
C GLU A 25 -5.62 -3.39 13.43
N ASP A 26 -5.72 -2.28 12.68
CA ASP A 26 -7.01 -1.71 12.30
C ASP A 26 -7.76 -2.63 11.32
N ALA A 27 -7.05 -3.26 10.38
CA ALA A 27 -7.62 -4.28 9.51
C ALA A 27 -8.15 -5.46 10.33
N ALA A 28 -7.36 -5.99 11.27
CA ALA A 28 -7.79 -7.07 12.15
C ALA A 28 -9.02 -6.68 12.98
N ARG A 29 -9.01 -5.48 13.58
CA ARG A 29 -10.14 -4.94 14.34
C ARG A 29 -11.40 -4.79 13.48
N ALA A 30 -11.27 -4.37 12.22
CA ALA A 30 -12.40 -4.27 11.31
C ALA A 30 -13.08 -5.63 11.07
N HIS A 31 -12.33 -6.73 11.05
CA HIS A 31 -12.91 -8.07 10.94
C HIS A 31 -13.71 -8.46 12.20
N LEU A 32 -13.22 -8.09 13.39
CA LEU A 32 -13.97 -8.30 14.63
C LEU A 32 -15.25 -7.46 14.65
N LEU A 33 -15.17 -6.20 14.25
CA LEU A 33 -16.35 -5.33 14.12
C LEU A 33 -17.36 -5.88 13.11
N ALA A 34 -16.88 -6.45 12.00
CA ALA A 34 -17.74 -7.14 11.04
C ALA A 34 -18.42 -8.36 11.65
N ALA A 35 -17.71 -9.18 12.42
CA ALA A 35 -18.28 -10.33 13.11
C ALA A 35 -19.37 -9.91 14.11
N ASP A 36 -19.11 -8.87 14.90
CA ASP A 36 -20.08 -8.33 15.86
C ASP A 36 -21.31 -7.74 15.14
N ALA A 37 -21.10 -6.97 14.06
CA ALA A 37 -22.18 -6.41 13.27
C ALA A 37 -23.06 -7.50 12.64
N LEU A 38 -22.46 -8.62 12.19
CA LEU A 38 -23.17 -9.76 11.59
C LEU A 38 -24.02 -10.53 12.61
N ALA A 39 -23.68 -10.49 13.91
CA ALA A 39 -24.46 -11.13 14.96
C ALA A 39 -25.78 -10.42 15.27
N LEU A 40 -25.97 -9.18 14.79
CA LEU A 40 -27.19 -8.41 15.01
C LEU A 40 -28.38 -8.99 14.21
N PRO A 41 -29.59 -9.06 14.81
CA PRO A 41 -30.81 -9.33 14.06
C PRO A 41 -30.99 -8.30 12.94
N ARG A 42 -31.17 -8.75 11.69
CA ARG A 42 -31.22 -7.90 10.49
C ARG A 42 -29.96 -7.03 10.31
N SER A 43 -28.79 -7.66 10.46
CA SER A 43 -27.50 -7.00 10.33
C SER A 43 -27.40 -6.13 9.06
N PRO A 44 -26.97 -4.85 9.19
CA PRO A 44 -26.68 -4.02 8.03
C PRO A 44 -25.45 -4.51 7.24
N ALA A 45 -24.61 -5.35 7.85
CA ALA A 45 -23.36 -5.86 7.26
C ALA A 45 -23.55 -7.11 6.39
N ALA A 46 -24.67 -7.82 6.53
CA ALA A 46 -24.90 -9.09 5.84
C ALA A 46 -24.86 -8.92 4.31
N GLY A 47 -23.95 -9.66 3.66
CA GLY A 47 -23.82 -9.69 2.19
C GLY A 47 -23.22 -8.43 1.57
N ARG A 48 -22.62 -7.53 2.35
CA ARG A 48 -22.05 -6.27 1.85
C ARG A 48 -20.53 -6.28 1.82
N PRO A 49 -19.90 -5.78 0.74
CA PRO A 49 -18.47 -5.52 0.71
C PRO A 49 -18.12 -4.20 1.40
N TYR A 50 -16.94 -4.14 2.01
CA TYR A 50 -16.41 -2.95 2.69
C TYR A 50 -14.98 -2.69 2.28
N PHE A 51 -14.66 -1.40 2.05
CA PHE A 51 -13.27 -0.95 1.95
C PHE A 51 -12.78 -0.50 3.32
N LEU A 52 -11.51 -0.78 3.59
CA LEU A 52 -10.81 -0.40 4.82
C LEU A 52 -9.56 0.40 4.45
N SER A 53 -9.30 1.46 5.21
CA SER A 53 -8.10 2.29 5.14
C SER A 53 -8.02 3.16 6.39
N GLN A 54 -6.95 3.97 6.51
CA GLN A 54 -6.87 5.05 7.51
C GLN A 54 -7.76 6.26 7.16
N GLY A 55 -8.52 6.23 6.05
CA GLY A 55 -9.49 7.26 5.68
C GLY A 55 -8.90 8.58 5.18
N GLU A 56 -7.57 8.65 5.04
CA GLU A 56 -6.81 9.82 4.59
C GLU A 56 -5.96 9.44 3.38
N PRO A 57 -6.45 9.63 2.13
CA PRO A 57 -5.67 9.31 0.96
C PRO A 57 -4.50 10.29 0.82
N VAL A 58 -3.28 9.76 0.73
CA VAL A 58 -2.02 10.52 0.69
C VAL A 58 -1.30 10.33 -0.64
N GLU A 59 -0.44 11.26 -1.02
CA GLU A 59 0.44 11.06 -2.18
C GLU A 59 1.44 9.93 -1.91
N LEU A 60 1.57 9.00 -2.87
CA LEU A 60 2.51 7.86 -2.76
C LEU A 60 3.95 8.31 -2.47
N ARG A 61 4.39 9.40 -3.12
CA ARG A 61 5.70 10.00 -2.87
C ARG A 61 5.89 10.41 -1.41
N GLU A 62 4.90 11.09 -0.85
CA GLU A 62 4.96 11.58 0.53
C GLU A 62 4.98 10.42 1.51
N LEU A 63 4.11 9.43 1.32
CA LEU A 63 4.07 8.20 2.12
C LEU A 63 5.43 7.50 2.14
N LEU A 64 6.01 7.24 0.96
CA LEU A 64 7.31 6.58 0.84
C LEU A 64 8.43 7.43 1.45
N ALA A 65 8.40 8.75 1.28
CA ALA A 65 9.37 9.64 1.90
C ALA A 65 9.27 9.62 3.43
N MET A 66 8.07 9.60 4.00
CA MET A 66 7.85 9.46 5.45
C MET A 66 8.41 8.13 5.97
N LEU A 67 8.11 7.02 5.29
CA LEU A 67 8.63 5.69 5.65
C LEU A 67 10.15 5.63 5.61
N LEU A 68 10.77 6.16 4.56
CA LEU A 68 12.23 6.19 4.44
C LEU A 68 12.88 7.03 5.54
N ARG A 69 12.36 8.23 5.82
CA ARG A 69 12.86 9.09 6.90
C ARG A 69 12.73 8.41 8.26
N ALA A 70 11.58 7.76 8.53
CA ALA A 70 11.35 7.02 9.76
C ALA A 70 12.29 5.80 9.90
N ALA A 71 12.75 5.22 8.79
CA ALA A 71 13.75 4.16 8.75
C ALA A 71 15.21 4.68 8.74
N GLY A 72 15.44 5.98 8.92
CA GLY A 72 16.78 6.59 8.94
C GLY A 72 17.44 6.73 7.57
N LEU A 73 16.66 6.71 6.48
CA LEU A 73 17.13 6.87 5.10
C LEU A 73 16.75 8.24 4.52
N PRO A 74 17.44 8.72 3.47
CA PRO A 74 17.02 9.90 2.74
C PRO A 74 15.61 9.72 2.17
N GLY A 75 14.73 10.71 2.35
CA GLY A 75 13.38 10.71 1.78
C GLY A 75 13.31 11.14 0.31
N GLU A 76 14.44 11.16 -0.40
CA GLU A 76 14.53 11.58 -1.80
C GLU A 76 14.25 10.40 -2.73
N LEU A 77 13.19 10.50 -3.52
CA LEU A 77 12.75 9.46 -4.44
C LEU A 77 12.98 9.88 -5.88
N ARG A 78 13.75 9.07 -6.61
CA ARG A 78 13.93 9.23 -8.05
C ARG A 78 12.78 8.58 -8.81
N SER A 79 12.31 9.25 -9.83
CA SER A 79 11.21 8.78 -10.68
C SER A 79 11.69 8.17 -11.99
N VAL A 80 10.88 7.26 -12.53
CA VAL A 80 10.94 6.80 -13.92
C VAL A 80 9.62 7.15 -14.62
N PRO A 81 9.62 7.53 -15.90
CA PRO A 81 8.38 7.79 -16.62
C PRO A 81 7.46 6.56 -16.64
N VAL A 82 6.15 6.78 -16.55
CA VAL A 82 5.13 5.69 -16.56
C VAL A 82 5.32 4.78 -17.77
N ALA A 83 5.49 5.35 -18.97
CA ALA A 83 5.73 4.59 -20.20
C ALA A 83 6.94 3.63 -20.10
N VAL A 84 8.01 4.05 -19.42
CA VAL A 84 9.20 3.20 -19.20
C VAL A 84 8.86 2.06 -18.24
N GLY A 85 8.10 2.34 -17.17
CA GLY A 85 7.59 1.31 -16.26
C GLY A 85 6.73 0.26 -16.98
N HIS A 86 5.80 0.69 -17.82
CA HIS A 86 4.95 -0.21 -18.62
C HIS A 86 5.75 -1.05 -19.61
N ALA A 87 6.68 -0.44 -20.34
CA ALA A 87 7.53 -1.14 -21.29
C ALA A 87 8.40 -2.21 -20.58
N ALA A 88 8.97 -1.86 -19.43
CA ALA A 88 9.74 -2.80 -18.61
C ALA A 88 8.87 -3.95 -18.09
N GLY A 89 7.66 -3.66 -17.60
CA GLY A 89 6.72 -4.68 -17.17
C GLY A 89 6.34 -5.65 -18.29
N HIS A 90 6.09 -5.13 -19.49
CA HIS A 90 5.78 -5.96 -20.67
C HIS A 90 6.95 -6.88 -21.04
N LEU A 91 8.17 -6.35 -21.07
CA LEU A 91 9.37 -7.13 -21.39
C LEU A 91 9.64 -8.23 -20.36
N LEU A 92 9.51 -7.90 -19.07
CA LEU A 92 9.74 -8.85 -17.99
C LEU A 92 8.71 -9.98 -18.01
N GLU A 93 7.44 -9.67 -18.21
CA GLU A 93 6.40 -10.69 -18.36
C GLU A 93 6.68 -11.63 -19.54
N ALA A 94 7.10 -11.09 -20.68
CA ALA A 94 7.45 -11.89 -21.86
C ALA A 94 8.65 -12.80 -21.59
N LEU A 95 9.68 -12.28 -20.92
CA LEU A 95 10.89 -13.04 -20.59
C LEU A 95 10.61 -14.17 -19.60
N TYR A 96 9.86 -13.89 -18.53
CA TYR A 96 9.48 -14.90 -17.52
C TYR A 96 8.52 -15.95 -18.08
N ARG A 97 7.77 -15.63 -19.14
CA ARG A 97 6.95 -16.61 -19.86
C ARG A 97 7.78 -17.48 -20.82
N ALA A 98 8.82 -16.93 -21.42
CA ALA A 98 9.60 -17.60 -22.47
C ALA A 98 10.79 -18.41 -21.93
N LEU A 99 11.35 -18.02 -20.77
CA LEU A 99 12.52 -18.65 -20.17
C LEU A 99 12.18 -19.32 -18.84
N PRO A 100 12.89 -20.39 -18.44
CA PRO A 100 12.70 -21.05 -17.14
C PRO A 100 13.36 -20.24 -16.00
N LEU A 101 12.90 -19.00 -15.81
CA LEU A 101 13.38 -18.13 -14.73
C LEU A 101 12.66 -18.50 -13.42
N PRO A 102 13.38 -18.56 -12.29
CA PRO A 102 12.76 -18.80 -10.99
C PRO A 102 12.00 -17.57 -10.50
N GLY A 103 10.88 -17.81 -9.80
CA GLY A 103 10.09 -16.76 -9.15
C GLY A 103 9.18 -15.98 -10.10
N GLU A 104 8.79 -14.78 -9.67
CA GLU A 104 7.87 -13.89 -10.39
C GLU A 104 8.61 -12.67 -10.97
N PRO A 105 8.15 -12.10 -12.10
CA PRO A 105 8.74 -10.89 -12.65
C PRO A 105 8.71 -9.75 -11.62
N PRO A 106 9.83 -9.05 -11.38
CA PRO A 106 9.92 -8.02 -10.33
C PRO A 106 9.10 -6.77 -10.62
N LEU A 107 8.60 -6.65 -11.85
CA LEU A 107 7.67 -5.62 -12.29
C LEU A 107 6.78 -6.24 -13.38
N THR A 108 5.48 -6.08 -13.23
CA THR A 108 4.46 -6.40 -14.24
C THR A 108 3.85 -5.10 -14.75
N ARG A 109 3.10 -5.18 -15.84
CA ARG A 109 2.27 -4.07 -16.32
C ARG A 109 1.23 -3.67 -15.29
N PHE A 110 0.68 -4.64 -14.56
CA PHE A 110 -0.26 -4.40 -13.48
C PHE A 110 0.37 -3.59 -12.33
N VAL A 111 1.54 -4.01 -11.86
CA VAL A 111 2.27 -3.27 -10.80
C VAL A 111 2.70 -1.88 -11.29
N ALA A 112 3.07 -1.74 -12.57
CA ALA A 112 3.40 -0.43 -13.13
C ALA A 112 2.18 0.51 -13.15
N GLU A 113 1.02 0.00 -13.57
CA GLU A 113 -0.25 0.73 -13.56
C GLU A 113 -0.61 1.14 -12.13
N GLU A 114 -0.71 0.16 -11.22
CA GLU A 114 -1.10 0.35 -9.81
C GLU A 114 -0.26 1.42 -9.10
N LEU A 115 1.07 1.40 -9.32
CA LEU A 115 1.99 2.38 -8.73
C LEU A 115 1.90 3.78 -9.34
N SER A 116 1.25 3.93 -10.49
CA SER A 116 1.15 5.20 -11.23
C SER A 116 -0.25 5.82 -11.23
N THR A 117 -1.28 5.09 -10.78
CA THR A 117 -2.68 5.53 -10.75
C THR A 117 -3.21 5.73 -9.34
N ASP A 118 -4.19 6.61 -9.20
CA ASP A 118 -4.94 6.81 -7.96
C ASP A 118 -5.71 5.53 -7.58
N HIS A 119 -5.54 5.07 -6.35
CA HIS A 119 -6.27 3.92 -5.81
C HIS A 119 -6.59 4.15 -4.33
N HIS A 120 -7.70 4.84 -4.10
CA HIS A 120 -8.23 5.08 -2.76
C HIS A 120 -9.74 4.94 -2.78
N PHE A 121 -10.34 4.53 -1.66
CA PHE A 121 -11.74 4.17 -1.57
C PHE A 121 -12.41 4.78 -0.34
N SER A 122 -13.70 5.06 -0.45
CA SER A 122 -14.47 5.57 0.68
C SER A 122 -14.70 4.47 1.72
N ILE A 123 -14.28 4.73 2.96
CA ILE A 123 -14.59 3.89 4.12
C ILE A 123 -15.92 4.24 4.80
N ALA A 124 -16.74 5.09 4.19
CA ALA A 124 -17.98 5.57 4.79
C ALA A 124 -18.96 4.43 5.13
N ALA A 125 -18.99 3.36 4.32
CA ALA A 125 -19.79 2.18 4.62
C ALA A 125 -19.29 1.43 5.86
N ALA A 126 -17.97 1.27 6.01
CA ALA A 126 -17.38 0.62 7.18
C ALA A 126 -17.62 1.43 8.46
N ARG A 127 -17.49 2.76 8.39
CA ARG A 127 -17.83 3.68 9.49
C ARG A 127 -19.29 3.54 9.93
N ARG A 128 -20.21 3.58 8.97
CA ARG A 128 -21.66 3.56 9.24
C ARG A 128 -22.15 2.20 9.72
N ASP A 129 -21.76 1.12 9.05
CA ASP A 129 -22.37 -0.20 9.27
C ASP A 129 -21.60 -1.03 10.30
N LEU A 130 -20.29 -0.79 10.47
CA LEU A 130 -19.40 -1.55 11.37
C LEU A 130 -18.91 -0.72 12.56
N GLY A 131 -19.11 0.60 12.57
CA GLY A 131 -18.49 1.48 13.56
C GLY A 131 -16.96 1.56 13.45
N TYR A 132 -16.41 1.22 12.27
CA TYR A 132 -14.98 1.23 12.03
C TYR A 132 -14.44 2.67 12.00
N GLU A 133 -13.53 2.99 12.92
CA GLU A 133 -12.78 4.25 12.92
C GLU A 133 -11.28 3.94 13.05
N PRO A 134 -10.41 4.43 12.16
CA PRO A 134 -8.96 4.22 12.24
C PRO A 134 -8.38 4.64 13.58
N SER A 135 -7.45 3.85 14.13
CA SER A 135 -6.84 4.15 15.43
C SER A 135 -5.63 5.09 15.33
N LEU A 136 -5.01 5.17 14.17
CA LEU A 136 -3.82 5.98 13.89
C LEU A 136 -4.00 6.83 12.64
N ASP A 137 -3.43 8.03 12.65
CA ASP A 137 -3.23 8.81 11.43
C ASP A 137 -2.06 8.23 10.58
N VAL A 138 -1.98 8.63 9.31
CA VAL A 138 -0.97 8.11 8.37
C VAL A 138 0.46 8.42 8.82
N ALA A 139 0.69 9.59 9.40
CA ALA A 139 2.01 10.00 9.87
C ALA A 139 2.50 9.13 11.05
N SER A 140 1.60 8.78 11.97
CA SER A 140 1.86 7.90 13.10
C SER A 140 2.13 6.47 12.64
N LEU A 141 1.34 5.99 11.66
CA LEU A 141 1.58 4.71 11.02
C LEU A 141 2.96 4.66 10.35
N ALA A 142 3.36 5.70 9.62
CA ALA A 142 4.66 5.75 8.96
C ALA A 142 5.82 5.74 9.98
N ARG A 143 5.68 6.43 11.11
CA ARG A 143 6.66 6.38 12.21
C ARG A 143 6.78 4.97 12.81
N LEU A 144 5.64 4.33 13.10
CA LEU A 144 5.60 2.98 13.65
C LEU A 144 6.26 1.97 12.69
N ALA A 145 5.90 2.04 11.41
CA ALA A 145 6.45 1.19 10.36
C ALA A 145 7.97 1.41 10.20
N GLY A 146 8.43 2.66 10.13
CA GLY A 146 9.86 2.96 10.04
C GLY A 146 10.66 2.45 11.24
N ALA A 147 10.12 2.57 12.45
CA ALA A 147 10.74 2.02 13.66
C ALA A 147 10.81 0.48 13.65
N SER A 148 9.82 -0.19 13.07
CA SER A 148 9.84 -1.66 12.87
C SER A 148 10.91 -2.06 11.85
N LEU A 149 10.93 -1.39 10.70
CA LEU A 149 11.88 -1.60 9.61
C LEU A 149 13.35 -1.32 9.99
N ALA A 150 13.57 -0.44 10.97
CA ALA A 150 14.90 -0.19 11.52
C ALA A 150 15.40 -1.33 12.42
N ARG A 151 14.49 -2.06 13.09
CA ARG A 151 14.83 -3.17 13.99
C ARG A 151 15.02 -4.49 13.24
N ASP A 152 14.23 -4.72 12.18
CA ASP A 152 14.36 -5.89 11.32
C ASP A 152 14.46 -5.46 9.85
N PRO A 153 15.67 -5.41 9.27
CA PRO A 153 15.87 -5.02 7.88
C PRO A 153 15.25 -6.00 6.87
N HIS A 154 14.92 -7.24 7.30
CA HIS A 154 14.38 -8.31 6.47
C HIS A 154 12.85 -8.43 6.55
N ALA A 155 12.18 -7.62 7.39
CA ALA A 155 10.72 -7.61 7.51
C ALA A 155 9.98 -6.95 6.32
N ALA A 156 10.66 -6.67 5.20
CA ALA A 156 10.11 -5.96 4.04
C ALA A 156 10.41 -6.64 2.71
#